data_AF-A0A9X6SHT1-F1
#
_entry.id   AF-A0A9X6SHT1-F1
#
_cell.length_a   1.000
_cell.length_b   1.000
_cell.length_c   1.000
_cell.angle_alpha   90.00
_cell.angle_beta   90.00
_cell.angle_gamma   90.00
#
_symmetry.space_group_name_H-M   'P 1'
#
loop_
_entity.id
_entity.type
_entity.pdbx_description
1 polymer ?
#
loop_
_entity_poly.entity_id
_entity_poly.type
_entity_poly.pdbx_seq_one_letter_code
_entity_poly.pdbx_strand_id
1 'polypeptide(L)'
;MAITLNNKNFEQRKLGIRDVFAFSRIVNKMDIKDQFKDLAIRGAQISTGTLPEGVNPDEAQMELGVDMMYTLFTNLGNAEMEFFEWLAGLYGTTAAYIMDYLDDQIDLLVSDFMENPGKEGFLRTVRNLMELAK
;
A
#
# COMPACT_ATOMS: atom_id res chain seq x y z
N MET A 1 -10.42 -8.65 2.63
CA MET A 1 -9.51 -7.71 3.28
C MET A 1 -10.06 -7.19 4.60
N ALA A 2 -9.41 -7.56 5.71
CA ALA A 2 -9.71 -7.04 7.04
C ALA A 2 -8.41 -6.57 7.72
N ILE A 3 -8.43 -5.40 8.34
CA ILE A 3 -7.35 -4.95 9.23
C ILE A 3 -7.72 -5.29 10.67
N THR A 4 -6.79 -5.87 11.43
CA THR A 4 -6.96 -6.15 12.85
C THR A 4 -6.16 -5.15 13.66
N LEU A 5 -6.85 -4.39 14.51
CA LEU A 5 -6.28 -3.36 15.37
C LEU A 5 -6.88 -3.49 16.76
N ASN A 6 -6.04 -3.58 17.79
CA ASN A 6 -6.50 -3.70 19.18
C ASN A 6 -7.55 -4.82 19.39
N ASN A 7 -7.33 -5.98 18.75
CA ASN A 7 -8.25 -7.13 18.73
C ASN A 7 -9.62 -6.86 18.09
N LYS A 8 -9.79 -5.78 17.33
CA LYS A 8 -10.98 -5.50 16.52
C LYS A 8 -10.67 -5.63 15.04
N ASN A 9 -11.56 -6.29 14.31
CA ASN A 9 -11.46 -6.49 12.87
C ASN A 9 -12.28 -5.43 12.15
N PHE A 10 -11.66 -4.76 11.19
CA PHE A 10 -12.31 -3.81 10.29
C PHE A 10 -12.24 -4.35 8.87
N GLU A 11 -13.38 -4.67 8.29
CA GLU A 11 -13.45 -5.16 6.91
C GLU A 11 -13.50 -3.98 5.92
N GLN A 12 -12.73 -4.10 4.85
CA GLN A 12 -12.78 -3.13 3.77
C GLN A 12 -14.13 -3.25 3.03
N ARG A 13 -14.87 -2.14 2.94
CA ARG A 13 -16.08 -2.11 2.12
C ARG A 13 -15.74 -2.14 0.63
N LYS A 14 -16.69 -2.56 -0.19
CA LYS A 14 -16.57 -2.48 -1.66
C LYS A 14 -16.33 -1.04 -2.12
N LEU A 15 -15.38 -0.86 -3.04
CA LEU A 15 -15.11 0.42 -3.68
C LEU A 15 -16.30 0.85 -4.55
N GLY A 16 -16.75 2.08 -4.35
CA GLY A 16 -17.72 2.77 -5.18
C GLY A 16 -17.05 3.80 -6.09
N ILE A 17 -17.81 4.33 -7.05
CA ILE A 17 -17.29 5.31 -8.02
C ILE A 17 -16.77 6.60 -7.35
N ARG A 18 -17.38 7.00 -6.22
CA ARG A 18 -16.91 8.15 -5.44
C ARG A 18 -15.53 7.95 -4.84
N ASP A 19 -15.18 6.70 -4.49
CA ASP A 19 -13.87 6.36 -3.94
C ASP A 19 -12.80 6.47 -5.02
N VAL A 20 -13.12 6.05 -6.25
CA VAL A 20 -12.23 6.20 -7.41
C VAL A 20 -11.95 7.69 -7.69
N PHE A 21 -12.99 8.54 -7.64
CA PHE A 21 -12.82 9.99 -7.79
C PHE A 21 -12.12 10.68 -6.61
N ALA A 22 -12.27 10.16 -5.39
CA ALA A 22 -11.52 10.65 -4.24
C ALA A 22 -10.04 10.30 -4.38
N PHE A 23 -9.75 9.03 -4.68
CA PHE A 23 -8.39 8.54 -4.87
C PHE A 23 -7.68 9.23 -6.04
N SER A 24 -8.35 9.47 -7.17
CA SER A 24 -7.73 10.18 -8.30
C SER A 24 -7.36 11.64 -7.96
N ARG A 25 -8.14 12.30 -7.10
CA ARG A 25 -7.80 13.65 -6.59
C ARG A 25 -6.58 13.59 -5.67
N ILE A 26 -6.49 12.57 -4.82
CA ILE A 26 -5.32 12.33 -3.97
C ILE A 26 -4.07 12.11 -4.83
N VAL A 27 -4.13 11.20 -5.81
CA VAL A 27 -3.03 10.93 -6.75
C VAL A 27 -2.57 12.20 -7.48
N ASN A 28 -3.51 13.06 -7.91
CA ASN A 28 -3.16 14.34 -8.53
C ASN A 28 -2.51 15.33 -7.54
N LYS A 29 -2.92 15.34 -6.26
CA LYS A 29 -2.32 16.20 -5.24
C LYS A 29 -0.91 15.77 -4.83
N MET A 30 -0.66 14.46 -4.90
CA MET A 30 0.65 13.87 -4.66
C MET A 30 1.61 14.08 -5.85
N ASP A 31 1.12 14.53 -7.00
CA ASP A 31 1.89 14.70 -8.24
C ASP A 31 2.59 13.40 -8.71
N ILE A 32 1.96 12.24 -8.46
CA ILE A 32 2.51 10.91 -8.78
C ILE A 32 1.83 10.25 -10.00
N LYS A 33 1.19 11.03 -10.86
CA LYS A 33 0.34 10.49 -11.94
C LYS A 33 1.08 9.50 -12.83
N ASP A 34 2.32 9.79 -13.21
CA ASP A 34 3.07 8.96 -14.15
C ASP A 34 3.68 7.74 -13.47
N GLN A 35 4.15 7.88 -12.23
CA GLN A 35 4.56 6.78 -11.36
C GLN A 35 3.38 5.82 -11.15
N PHE A 36 2.20 6.35 -10.84
CA PHE A 36 1.00 5.54 -10.63
C PHE A 36 0.56 4.78 -11.89
N LYS A 37 0.69 5.39 -13.08
CA LYS A 37 0.43 4.68 -14.35
C LYS A 37 1.41 3.53 -14.56
N ASP A 38 2.69 3.76 -14.31
CA ASP A 38 3.71 2.72 -14.43
C ASP A 38 3.41 1.53 -13.50
N LEU A 39 3.13 1.82 -12.22
CA LEU A 39 2.70 0.82 -11.24
C LEU A 39 1.45 0.07 -11.69
N ALA A 40 0.45 0.77 -12.24
CA ALA A 40 -0.77 0.14 -12.74
C ALA A 40 -0.52 -0.77 -13.96
N ILE A 41 0.37 -0.40 -14.87
CA ILE A 41 0.76 -1.23 -16.02
C ILE A 41 1.49 -2.48 -15.54
N ARG A 42 2.44 -2.34 -14.62
CA ARG A 42 3.17 -3.47 -14.01
C ARG A 42 2.20 -4.41 -13.27
N GLY A 43 1.25 -3.87 -12.51
CA GLY A 43 0.19 -4.66 -11.86
C GLY A 43 -0.71 -5.39 -12.84
N ALA A 44 -1.05 -4.77 -13.97
CA ALA A 44 -1.77 -5.41 -15.05
C ALA A 44 -0.96 -6.55 -15.67
N GLN A 45 0.35 -6.38 -15.88
CA GLN A 45 1.22 -7.43 -16.42
C GLN A 45 1.31 -8.65 -15.50
N ILE A 46 1.45 -8.42 -14.19
CA ILE A 46 1.45 -9.49 -13.19
C ILE A 46 0.12 -10.25 -13.19
N SER A 47 -1.01 -9.53 -13.10
CA SER A 47 -2.35 -10.16 -13.04
C SER A 47 -2.76 -10.88 -14.32
N THR A 48 -2.23 -10.47 -15.47
CA THR A 48 -2.49 -11.10 -16.77
C THR A 48 -1.46 -12.17 -17.14
N GLY A 49 -0.40 -12.37 -16.35
CA GLY A 49 0.68 -13.30 -16.65
C GLY A 49 1.52 -12.91 -17.87
N THR A 50 1.58 -11.62 -18.20
CA THR A 50 2.31 -11.09 -19.38
C THR A 50 3.69 -10.55 -19.00
N LEU A 51 4.25 -11.02 -17.88
CA LEU A 51 5.59 -10.67 -17.43
C LEU A 51 6.66 -11.14 -18.43
N PRO A 52 7.80 -10.43 -18.53
CA PRO A 52 8.93 -10.85 -19.35
C PRO A 52 9.46 -12.24 -18.97
N GLU A 53 10.04 -12.95 -19.93
CA GLU A 53 10.62 -14.27 -19.70
C GLU A 53 11.75 -14.20 -18.66
N GLY A 54 11.72 -15.12 -17.68
CA GLY A 54 12.68 -15.16 -16.57
C GLY A 54 12.30 -14.30 -15.35
N VAL A 55 11.20 -13.55 -15.40
CA VAL A 55 10.70 -12.79 -14.24
C VAL A 55 9.79 -13.68 -13.38
N ASN A 56 10.08 -13.75 -12.08
CA ASN A 56 9.25 -14.45 -11.11
C ASN A 56 8.03 -13.58 -10.73
N PRO A 57 6.77 -14.07 -10.91
CA PRO A 57 5.57 -13.30 -10.57
C PRO A 57 5.46 -12.89 -9.09
N ASP A 58 5.91 -13.73 -8.17
CA ASP A 58 5.82 -13.45 -6.73
C ASP A 58 6.80 -12.34 -6.33
N GLU A 59 8.00 -12.36 -6.91
CA GLU A 59 9.01 -11.30 -6.72
C GLU A 59 8.56 -9.98 -7.37
N ALA A 60 8.01 -10.04 -8.59
CA ALA A 60 7.48 -8.86 -9.28
C ALA A 60 6.29 -8.23 -8.54
N GLN A 61 5.41 -9.06 -7.97
CA GLN A 61 4.30 -8.59 -7.14
C GLN A 61 4.82 -7.91 -5.87
N MET A 62 5.85 -8.48 -5.26
CA MET A 62 6.45 -7.91 -4.06
C MET A 62 7.14 -6.58 -4.33
N GLU A 63 7.95 -6.50 -5.38
CA GLU A 63 8.61 -5.28 -5.83
C GLU A 63 7.59 -4.19 -6.16
N LEU A 64 6.51 -4.53 -6.88
CA LEU A 64 5.42 -3.60 -7.18
C LEU A 64 4.81 -3.01 -5.90
N GLY A 65 4.64 -3.85 -4.87
CA GLY A 65 4.18 -3.43 -3.56
C GLY A 65 5.11 -2.43 -2.87
N VAL A 66 6.41 -2.74 -2.84
CA VAL A 66 7.44 -1.85 -2.29
C VAL A 66 7.40 -0.51 -3.01
N ASP A 67 7.42 -0.52 -4.35
CA ASP A 67 7.45 0.70 -5.16
C ASP A 67 6.19 1.53 -4.98
N MET A 68 5.03 0.88 -4.89
CA MET A 68 3.76 1.56 -4.62
C MET A 68 3.79 2.24 -3.24
N MET A 69 4.24 1.53 -2.20
CA MET A 69 4.33 2.09 -0.85
C MET A 69 5.34 3.22 -0.76
N TYR A 70 6.54 3.04 -1.33
CA TYR A 70 7.56 4.08 -1.39
C TYR A 70 7.06 5.31 -2.13
N THR A 71 6.45 5.13 -3.31
CA THR A 71 5.86 6.23 -4.10
C THR A 71 4.78 6.95 -3.31
N LEU A 72 3.91 6.22 -2.62
CA LEU A 72 2.85 6.85 -1.82
C LEU A 72 3.46 7.66 -0.67
N PHE A 73 4.28 7.05 0.19
CA PHE A 73 4.79 7.72 1.40
C PHE A 73 5.73 8.89 1.11
N THR A 74 6.59 8.78 0.08
CA THR A 74 7.51 9.87 -0.27
C THR A 74 6.82 11.06 -0.92
N ASN A 75 5.57 10.89 -1.39
CA ASN A 75 4.81 11.93 -2.09
C ASN A 75 3.48 12.28 -1.41
N LEU A 76 3.23 11.80 -0.18
CA LEU A 76 2.00 12.12 0.57
C LEU A 76 1.85 13.64 0.72
N GLY A 77 2.91 14.34 1.16
CA GLY A 77 2.97 15.80 1.22
C GLY A 77 1.66 16.42 1.73
N ASN A 78 1.07 17.32 0.95
CA ASN A 78 -0.19 18.00 1.30
C ASN A 78 -1.44 17.11 1.19
N ALA A 79 -1.33 15.90 0.62
CA ALA A 79 -2.43 14.94 0.48
C ALA A 79 -2.53 13.97 1.66
N GLU A 80 -1.61 14.03 2.63
CA GLU A 80 -1.48 13.09 3.74
C GLU A 80 -2.81 12.81 4.46
N MET A 81 -3.43 13.84 5.02
CA MET A 81 -4.67 13.70 5.78
C MET A 81 -5.84 13.23 4.89
N GLU A 82 -5.95 13.71 3.65
CA GLU A 82 -6.99 13.27 2.71
C GLU A 82 -6.84 11.79 2.33
N PHE A 83 -5.59 11.31 2.21
CA PHE A 83 -5.30 9.91 1.96
C PHE A 83 -5.72 9.03 3.14
N PHE A 84 -5.35 9.42 4.36
CA PHE A 84 -5.73 8.68 5.57
C PHE A 84 -7.24 8.70 5.84
N GLU A 85 -7.91 9.83 5.59
CA GLU A 85 -9.37 9.91 5.68
C GLU A 85 -10.06 9.03 4.64
N TRP A 86 -9.53 9.01 3.40
CA TRP A 86 -10.04 8.14 2.36
C TRP A 86 -9.90 6.66 2.74
N LEU A 87 -8.71 6.23 3.21
CA LEU A 87 -8.48 4.88 3.72
C LEU A 87 -9.42 4.55 4.88
N ALA A 88 -9.51 5.42 5.88
CA ALA A 88 -10.38 5.24 7.04
C ALA A 88 -11.85 5.06 6.62
N GLY A 89 -12.31 5.82 5.63
CA GLY A 89 -13.64 5.68 5.04
C GLY A 89 -13.89 4.36 4.32
N LEU A 90 -12.85 3.66 3.86
CA LEU A 90 -12.96 2.30 3.30
C LEU A 90 -13.10 1.23 4.38
N TYR A 91 -12.45 1.41 5.52
CA TYR A 91 -12.49 0.46 6.64
C TYR A 91 -13.55 0.81 7.71
N GLY A 92 -14.32 1.89 7.51
CA GLY A 92 -15.32 2.32 8.47
C GLY A 92 -14.72 2.76 9.82
N THR A 93 -13.52 3.33 9.78
CA THR A 93 -12.76 3.78 10.96
C THR A 93 -12.37 5.26 10.84
N THR A 94 -11.44 5.76 11.66
CA THR A 94 -10.94 7.15 11.61
C THR A 94 -9.51 7.22 11.07
N ALA A 95 -9.12 8.38 10.53
CA ALA A 95 -7.76 8.61 10.03
C ALA A 95 -6.70 8.36 11.12
N ALA A 96 -6.96 8.81 12.36
CA ALA A 96 -6.07 8.57 13.49
C ALA A 96 -5.83 7.08 13.75
N TYR A 97 -6.88 6.23 13.62
CA TYR A 97 -6.72 4.78 13.76
C TYR A 97 -5.90 4.15 12.63
N ILE A 98 -5.98 4.68 11.41
CA ILE A 98 -5.17 4.19 10.28
C ILE A 98 -3.71 4.63 10.42
N MET A 99 -3.47 5.86 10.90
CA MET A 99 -2.12 6.38 11.15
C MET A 99 -1.41 5.56 12.24
N ASP A 100 -2.06 5.35 13.40
CA ASP A 100 -1.55 4.54 14.51
C ASP A 100 -1.16 3.12 14.05
N TYR A 101 -2.01 2.50 13.23
CA TYR A 101 -1.71 1.20 12.63
C TYR A 101 -0.47 1.22 11.74
N LEU A 102 -0.35 2.23 10.88
CA LEU A 102 0.76 2.31 9.94
C LEU A 102 2.07 2.69 10.65
N ASP A 103 2.02 3.48 11.71
CA ASP A 103 3.17 3.75 12.57
C ASP A 103 3.69 2.44 13.18
N ASP A 104 2.81 1.59 13.75
CA ASP A 104 3.19 0.27 14.26
C ASP A 104 3.83 -0.62 13.17
N GLN A 105 3.31 -0.57 11.94
CA GLN A 105 3.88 -1.34 10.82
C GLN A 105 5.21 -0.77 10.30
N ILE A 106 5.37 0.55 10.32
CA ILE A 106 6.61 1.24 9.93
C ILE A 106 7.70 0.95 10.96
N ASP A 107 7.38 0.98 12.26
CA ASP A 107 8.33 0.63 13.32
C ASP A 107 8.81 -0.82 13.18
N LEU A 108 7.91 -1.75 12.85
CA LEU A 108 8.28 -3.13 12.52
C LEU A 108 9.20 -3.20 11.30
N LEU A 109 8.93 -2.39 10.26
CA LEU A 109 9.73 -2.34 9.04
C LEU A 109 11.12 -1.73 9.26
N VAL A 110 11.21 -0.69 10.11
CA VAL A 110 12.48 -0.06 10.52
C VAL A 110 13.28 -1.02 11.42
N SER A 111 12.63 -1.69 12.37
CA SER A 111 13.26 -2.69 13.23
C SER A 111 13.82 -3.86 12.40
N ASP A 112 13.03 -4.40 11.46
CA ASP A 112 13.48 -5.47 10.57
C ASP A 112 14.65 -5.01 9.67
N PHE A 113 14.65 -3.76 9.22
CA PHE A 113 15.74 -3.21 8.41
C PHE A 113 17.04 -3.03 9.23
N MET A 114 16.93 -2.55 10.47
CA MET A 114 18.06 -2.34 11.37
C MET A 114 18.65 -3.67 11.87
N GLU A 115 17.80 -4.66 12.12
CA GLU A 115 18.21 -5.98 12.63
C GLU A 115 18.65 -6.94 11.52
N ASN A 116 18.20 -6.75 10.28
CA ASN A 116 18.52 -7.62 9.15
C ASN A 116 18.87 -6.82 7.87
N PRO A 117 19.95 -6.03 7.87
CA PRO A 117 20.39 -5.29 6.68
C PRO A 117 20.71 -6.26 5.54
N GLY A 118 19.84 -6.30 4.52
CA GLY A 118 20.07 -6.97 3.24
C GLY A 118 19.44 -8.35 3.04
N LYS A 119 18.39 -8.77 3.78
CA LYS A 119 17.71 -10.05 3.56
C LYS A 119 16.17 -9.98 3.59
N GLU A 120 15.56 -11.09 3.13
CA GLU A 120 14.14 -11.47 3.10
C GLU A 120 13.22 -10.91 4.20
N GLY A 121 13.73 -10.48 5.36
CA GLY A 121 12.93 -9.85 6.43
C GLY A 121 12.24 -8.56 5.99
N PHE A 122 12.96 -7.64 5.35
CA PHE A 122 12.36 -6.41 4.78
C PHE A 122 11.24 -6.74 3.78
N LEU A 123 11.52 -7.68 2.89
CA LEU A 123 10.60 -8.15 1.86
C LEU A 123 9.41 -8.92 2.46
N ARG A 124 9.61 -9.68 3.54
CA ARG A 124 8.55 -10.34 4.33
C ARG A 124 7.66 -9.33 5.03
N THR A 125 8.21 -8.25 5.55
CA THR A 125 7.43 -7.22 6.25
C THR A 125 6.66 -6.34 5.28
N VAL A 126 7.23 -6.03 4.11
CA VAL A 126 6.48 -5.46 2.97
C VAL A 126 5.41 -6.44 2.46
N ARG A 127 5.72 -7.74 2.40
CA ARG A 127 4.72 -8.78 2.09
C ARG A 127 3.62 -8.83 3.14
N ASN A 128 3.89 -8.74 4.43
CA ASN A 128 2.86 -8.72 5.47
C ASN A 128 1.97 -7.49 5.34
N LEU A 129 2.57 -6.31 5.05
CA LEU A 129 1.84 -5.09 4.69
C LEU A 129 0.91 -5.30 3.47
N MET A 130 1.31 -6.15 2.51
CA MET A 130 0.51 -6.51 1.35
C MET A 130 -0.45 -7.68 1.55
N GLU A 131 -0.15 -8.66 2.42
CA GLU A 131 -0.98 -9.83 2.68
C GLU A 131 -2.15 -9.52 3.62
N LEU A 132 -2.12 -8.35 4.26
CA LEU A 132 -3.31 -7.67 4.73
C LEU A 132 -4.36 -7.49 3.64
N ALA A 133 -4.03 -7.70 2.35
CA ALA A 133 -4.90 -7.59 1.17
C ALA A 133 -5.74 -8.82 0.78
N LYS A 134 -5.74 -9.91 1.56
CA LYS A 134 -6.65 -11.05 1.31
C LYS A 134 -7.93 -10.92 2.15
#